data_AF-A0A4D7JLD8-F1
#
_entry.id   AF-A0A4D7JLD8-F1
#
_cell.length_a   1.000
_cell.length_b   1.000
_cell.length_c   1.000
_cell.angle_alpha   90.00
_cell.angle_beta   90.00
_cell.angle_gamma   90.00
#
_symmetry.space_group_name_H-M   'P 1'
#
loop_
_entity.id
_entity.type
_entity.pdbx_description
1 polymer ?
#
loop_
_entity_poly.entity_id
_entity_poly.type
_entity_poly.pdbx_seq_one_letter_code
_entity_poly.pdbx_strand_id
1 'polypeptide(L)'
;MKKTASLLVIGFLFVSCSHKECCTIVDTEVLIMYLNDSGENLFEIEDGYTESNVRVYYNIDGSWKREYQGGGMVEYEDGTYLSVSPSLYILEDGYSETKIEFSNSEIDIMRTKISDGHNTYVTEVYYNGEFKWESGTFRSFEVVK
;
A
#
# COMPACT_ATOMS: atom_id res chain seq x y z
N MET A 1 -53.45 -45.78 -35.97
CA MET A 1 -53.69 -44.36 -36.35
C MET A 1 -53.41 -43.46 -35.15
N LYS A 2 -52.72 -42.33 -35.38
CA LYS A 2 -52.40 -41.21 -34.45
C LYS A 2 -51.37 -41.56 -33.36
N LYS A 3 -50.07 -41.21 -33.45
CA LYS A 3 -49.36 -39.90 -33.49
C LYS A 3 -49.75 -38.95 -32.35
N THR A 4 -48.86 -38.84 -31.35
CA THR A 4 -48.41 -37.62 -30.61
C THR A 4 -47.18 -38.04 -29.79
N ALA A 5 -45.94 -37.77 -30.17
CA ALA A 5 -45.23 -36.48 -30.24
C ALA A 5 -44.98 -35.82 -28.87
N SER A 6 -43.69 -35.73 -28.52
CA SER A 6 -43.02 -34.73 -27.68
C SER A 6 -43.42 -34.56 -26.21
N LEU A 7 -42.45 -34.77 -25.32
CA LEU A 7 -41.72 -33.62 -24.80
C LEU A 7 -40.30 -34.02 -24.35
N LEU A 8 -39.35 -33.40 -25.03
CA LEU A 8 -37.92 -33.39 -24.79
C LEU A 8 -37.67 -32.45 -23.60
N VAL A 9 -37.30 -32.95 -22.42
CA VAL A 9 -36.74 -32.10 -21.36
C VAL A 9 -35.24 -32.37 -21.34
N ILE A 10 -34.54 -31.61 -22.18
CA ILE A 10 -33.11 -31.39 -22.06
C ILE A 10 -32.92 -30.73 -20.69
N GLY A 11 -32.42 -31.52 -19.74
CA GLY A 11 -31.87 -31.01 -18.49
C GLY A 11 -30.58 -30.25 -18.82
N PHE A 12 -30.71 -28.99 -19.22
CA PHE A 12 -29.63 -28.02 -19.09
C PHE A 12 -29.41 -27.84 -17.59
N LEU A 13 -28.52 -28.66 -17.03
CA LEU A 13 -27.87 -28.37 -15.78
C LEU A 13 -27.16 -27.04 -16.00
N PHE A 14 -27.77 -25.96 -15.51
CA PHE A 14 -27.11 -24.68 -15.34
C PHE A 14 -25.93 -24.94 -14.40
N VAL A 15 -24.77 -25.21 -15.00
CA VAL A 15 -23.48 -25.03 -14.35
C VAL A 15 -23.41 -23.54 -14.09
N SER A 16 -23.96 -23.12 -12.96
CA SER A 16 -23.71 -21.80 -12.42
C SER A 16 -22.23 -21.78 -12.08
N CYS A 17 -21.41 -21.35 -13.03
CA CYS A 17 -20.06 -20.91 -12.74
C CYS A 17 -20.19 -19.84 -11.67
N SER A 18 -19.87 -20.20 -10.42
CA SER A 18 -19.61 -19.21 -9.38
C SER A 18 -18.43 -18.39 -9.90
N HIS A 19 -18.71 -17.22 -10.45
CA HIS A 19 -17.69 -16.20 -10.59
C HIS A 19 -17.26 -15.88 -9.17
N LYS A 20 -16.22 -16.55 -8.70
CA LYS A 20 -15.47 -16.05 -7.57
C LYS A 20 -14.96 -14.71 -8.05
N GLU A 21 -15.31 -13.64 -7.34
CA GLU A 21 -14.57 -12.39 -7.40
C GLU A 21 -13.15 -12.66 -6.87
N CYS A 22 -12.36 -13.41 -7.63
CA CYS A 22 -10.96 -13.10 -7.79
C CYS A 22 -11.02 -11.89 -8.72
N CYS A 23 -10.55 -10.73 -8.33
CA CYS A 23 -9.26 -10.58 -7.72
C CYS A 23 -9.25 -9.14 -7.17
N THR A 24 -9.04 -8.98 -5.87
CA THR A 24 -8.88 -7.66 -5.26
C THR A 24 -7.60 -7.04 -5.79
N ILE A 25 -7.71 -5.86 -6.43
CA ILE A 25 -6.53 -5.06 -6.77
C ILE A 25 -6.09 -4.35 -5.49
N VAL A 26 -4.82 -4.53 -5.12
CA VAL A 26 -4.20 -3.86 -3.97
C VAL A 26 -3.20 -2.85 -4.51
N ASP A 27 -3.55 -1.57 -4.45
CA ASP A 27 -2.71 -0.44 -4.85
C ASP A 27 -2.54 0.52 -3.68
N THR A 28 -1.56 0.21 -2.84
CA THR A 28 -1.35 0.88 -1.56
C THR A 28 0.02 1.54 -1.43
N GLU A 29 0.88 1.41 -2.44
CA GLU A 29 2.25 1.96 -2.41
C GLU A 29 2.26 3.47 -2.19
N VAL A 30 3.13 3.93 -1.30
CA VAL A 30 3.42 5.34 -1.04
C VAL A 30 4.90 5.58 -1.33
N LEU A 31 5.22 6.61 -2.11
CA LEU A 31 6.58 6.97 -2.46
C LEU A 31 7.04 8.19 -1.64
N ILE A 32 8.22 8.12 -1.05
CA ILE A 32 8.76 9.18 -0.20
C ILE A 32 10.17 9.52 -0.65
N MET A 33 10.39 10.77 -1.05
CA MET A 33 11.74 11.29 -1.28
C MET A 33 12.20 12.00 0.00
N TYR A 34 13.37 11.61 0.51
CA TYR A 34 13.96 12.26 1.69
C TYR A 34 15.04 13.22 1.23
N LEU A 35 14.94 14.47 1.67
CA LEU A 35 15.86 15.54 1.32
C LEU A 35 16.61 16.00 2.56
N ASN A 36 17.87 16.42 2.41
CA ASN A 36 18.57 17.16 3.45
C ASN A 36 18.16 18.65 3.47
N ASP A 37 18.65 19.44 4.42
CA ASP A 37 18.44 20.89 4.52
C ASP A 37 18.87 21.70 3.26
N SER A 38 19.72 21.12 2.41
CA SER A 38 20.18 21.74 1.15
C SER A 38 19.32 21.32 -0.05
N GLY A 39 18.34 20.45 0.13
CA GLY A 39 17.47 19.92 -0.92
C GLY A 39 18.06 18.75 -1.72
N GLU A 40 19.13 18.12 -1.22
CA GLU A 40 19.74 16.95 -1.87
C GLU A 40 19.05 15.67 -1.43
N ASN A 41 18.85 14.73 -2.37
CA ASN A 41 18.21 13.45 -2.08
C ASN A 41 19.12 12.57 -1.21
N LEU A 42 18.64 12.23 -0.02
CA LEU A 42 19.36 11.41 0.96
C LEU A 42 19.60 9.98 0.48
N PHE A 43 18.96 9.50 -0.58
CA PHE A 43 19.26 8.19 -1.17
C PHE A 43 20.36 8.22 -2.24
N GLU A 44 20.83 9.40 -2.63
CA GLU A 44 21.74 9.60 -3.77
C GLU A 44 23.09 10.21 -3.38
N ILE A 45 23.31 10.51 -2.10
CA ILE A 45 24.55 11.08 -1.57
C ILE A 45 25.37 10.04 -0.80
N GLU A 46 26.69 10.24 -0.73
CA GLU A 46 27.66 9.26 -0.19
C GLU A 46 27.39 8.87 1.28
N ASP A 47 27.05 9.85 2.12
CA ASP A 47 26.72 9.65 3.55
C ASP A 47 25.20 9.57 3.81
N GLY A 48 24.43 9.26 2.75
CA GLY A 48 22.98 9.18 2.77
C GLY A 48 22.41 7.89 3.37
N TYR A 49 21.10 7.75 3.26
CA TYR A 49 20.41 6.50 3.57
C TYR A 49 20.59 5.48 2.44
N THR A 50 20.74 4.22 2.83
CA THR A 50 20.72 3.06 1.95
C THR A 50 19.54 2.16 2.28
N GLU A 51 19.17 1.24 1.39
CA GLU A 51 18.06 0.29 1.62
C GLU A 51 18.26 -0.48 2.93
N SER A 52 19.52 -0.84 3.24
CA SER A 52 19.89 -1.53 4.47
C SER A 52 19.66 -0.73 5.75
N ASN A 53 19.53 0.60 5.64
CA ASN A 53 19.26 1.49 6.76
C ASN A 53 17.79 1.56 7.12
N VAL A 54 16.88 1.14 6.23
CA VAL A 54 15.44 1.29 6.43
C VAL A 54 14.83 0.00 6.93
N ARG A 55 14.02 0.10 7.99
CA ARG A 55 13.18 -1.01 8.49
C ARG A 55 11.74 -0.54 8.61
N VAL A 56 10.83 -1.35 8.06
CA VAL A 56 9.40 -1.08 8.12
C VAL A 56 8.75 -1.97 9.18
N TYR A 57 7.81 -1.41 9.92
CA TYR A 57 7.03 -2.13 10.91
C TYR A 57 5.55 -1.73 10.80
N TYR A 58 4.66 -2.68 11.03
CA TYR A 58 3.22 -2.45 11.07
C TYR A 58 2.71 -2.47 12.51
N ASN A 59 1.81 -1.55 12.83
CA ASN A 59 1.07 -1.60 14.08
C ASN A 59 -0.06 -2.62 13.94
N ILE A 60 0.05 -3.74 14.67
CA ILE A 60 -0.95 -4.80 14.69
C ILE A 60 -1.33 -5.02 16.15
N ASP A 61 -2.58 -4.72 16.50
CA ASP A 61 -3.11 -4.80 17.87
C ASP A 61 -2.28 -4.00 18.89
N GLY A 62 -1.83 -2.79 18.53
CA GLY A 62 -1.01 -1.94 19.40
C GLY A 62 0.45 -2.37 19.52
N SER A 63 0.90 -3.35 18.73
CA SER A 63 2.28 -3.86 18.74
C SER A 63 2.95 -3.66 17.39
N TRP A 64 4.19 -3.12 17.40
CA TRP A 64 5.00 -2.96 16.20
C TRP A 64 5.65 -4.28 15.77
N LYS A 65 5.23 -4.81 14.62
CA LYS A 65 5.80 -6.03 14.04
C LYS A 65 6.59 -5.67 12.80
N ARG A 66 7.83 -6.16 12.70
CA ARG A 66 8.69 -5.90 11.54
C ARG A 66 8.10 -6.54 10.30
N GLU A 67 8.03 -5.77 9.22
CA GLU A 67 7.68 -6.25 7.89
C GLU A 67 8.93 -6.26 7.02
N TYR A 68 9.22 -7.40 6.40
CA TYR A 68 10.44 -7.59 5.60
C TYR A 68 10.26 -7.13 4.15
N GLN A 69 9.02 -7.05 3.67
CA GLN A 69 8.69 -6.57 2.32
C GLN A 69 7.89 -5.26 2.36
N GLY A 70 7.99 -4.52 3.46
CA GLY A 70 7.17 -3.33 3.72
C GLY A 70 7.72 -2.06 3.06
N GLY A 71 8.94 -2.12 2.53
CA GLY A 71 9.49 -1.03 1.74
C GLY A 71 10.74 -1.44 0.97
N GLY A 72 11.11 -0.58 0.02
CA GLY A 72 12.26 -0.75 -0.87
C GLY A 72 12.57 0.57 -1.59
N MET A 73 13.73 0.65 -2.24
CA MET A 73 14.10 1.82 -3.03
C MET A 73 13.68 1.65 -4.49
N VAL A 74 13.16 2.71 -5.10
CA VAL A 74 12.77 2.75 -6.50
C VAL A 74 13.34 4.00 -7.15
N GLU A 75 13.97 3.85 -8.31
CA GLU A 75 14.53 4.94 -9.10
C GLU A 75 13.54 5.41 -10.18
N TYR A 76 13.34 6.73 -10.25
CA TYR A 76 12.59 7.42 -11.30
C TYR A 76 13.48 8.47 -11.98
N GLU A 77 12.98 9.13 -13.04
CA GLU A 77 13.74 10.15 -13.78
C GLU A 77 14.12 11.37 -12.91
N ASP A 78 13.33 11.67 -11.89
CA ASP A 78 13.47 12.79 -10.97
C ASP A 78 14.17 12.42 -9.64
N GLY A 79 14.53 11.15 -9.46
CA GLY A 79 15.36 10.69 -8.35
C GLY A 79 14.90 9.37 -7.73
N THR A 80 15.56 9.02 -6.64
CA THR A 80 15.32 7.80 -5.88
C THR A 80 14.32 8.04 -4.76
N TYR A 81 13.35 7.13 -4.63
CA TYR A 81 12.30 7.18 -3.62
C TYR A 81 12.35 5.95 -2.73
N LEU A 82 11.93 6.10 -1.48
CA LEU A 82 11.49 4.98 -0.67
C LEU A 82 10.04 4.64 -1.05
N SER A 83 9.84 3.48 -1.64
CA SER A 83 8.54 2.84 -1.72
C SER A 83 8.21 2.20 -0.38
N VAL A 84 7.04 2.54 0.18
CA VAL A 84 6.51 1.97 1.41
C VAL A 84 5.13 1.39 1.14
N SER A 85 4.97 0.11 1.45
CA SER A 85 3.66 -0.52 1.57
C SER A 85 3.11 -0.23 2.96
N PRO A 86 1.97 0.47 3.10
CA PRO A 86 1.36 0.69 4.39
C PRO A 86 0.80 -0.61 4.98
N SER A 87 0.66 -0.64 6.30
CA SER A 87 -0.08 -1.70 6.98
C SER A 87 -1.50 -1.76 6.44
N LEU A 88 -2.01 -2.97 6.18
CA LEU A 88 -3.43 -3.19 5.88
C LEU A 88 -4.26 -3.48 7.14
N TYR A 89 -3.62 -3.49 8.31
CA TYR A 89 -4.31 -3.64 9.59
C TYR A 89 -4.90 -2.30 10.00
N ILE A 90 -6.23 -2.19 9.92
CA ILE A 90 -6.99 -0.97 10.24
C ILE A 90 -7.29 -0.94 11.75
N LEU A 91 -6.90 0.15 12.40
CA LEU A 91 -7.18 0.45 13.80
C LEU A 91 -8.63 0.91 14.00
N GLU A 92 -9.06 1.04 15.26
CA GLU A 92 -10.44 1.42 15.62
C GLU A 92 -10.90 2.76 15.04
N ASP A 93 -9.99 3.67 14.76
CA ASP A 93 -10.29 4.98 14.18
C ASP A 93 -10.32 5.02 12.65
N GLY A 94 -10.17 3.87 11.99
CA GLY A 94 -10.26 3.74 10.53
C GLY A 94 -8.95 4.00 9.78
N TYR A 95 -7.84 4.12 10.49
CA TYR A 95 -6.50 4.29 9.91
C TYR A 95 -5.63 3.07 10.17
N SER A 96 -4.65 2.82 9.32
CA SER A 96 -3.53 1.94 9.62
C SER A 96 -2.27 2.74 9.94
N GLU A 97 -1.33 2.12 10.64
CA GLU A 97 -0.04 2.75 10.97
C GLU A 97 1.14 1.90 10.55
N THR A 98 2.09 2.57 9.90
CA THR A 98 3.37 2.03 9.48
C THR A 98 4.48 2.87 10.09
N LYS A 99 5.42 2.21 10.76
CA LYS A 99 6.63 2.82 11.28
C LYS A 99 7.78 2.58 10.33
N ILE A 100 8.53 3.63 10.03
CA ILE A 100 9.77 3.59 9.26
C ILE A 100 10.89 3.94 10.23
N GLU A 101 11.86 3.04 10.36
CA GLU A 101 13.01 3.22 11.25
C GLU A 101 14.29 3.25 10.43
N PHE A 102 15.13 4.25 10.68
CA PHE A 102 16.43 4.42 10.05
C PHE A 102 17.56 3.93 10.96
N SER A 103 18.76 3.73 10.41
CA SER A 103 19.92 3.17 11.12
C SER A 103 20.41 4.02 12.30
N ASN A 104 20.16 5.33 12.27
CA ASN A 104 20.43 6.30 13.34
C ASN A 104 19.37 6.28 14.47
N SER A 105 18.45 5.30 14.48
CA SER A 105 17.29 5.23 15.40
C SER A 105 16.27 6.34 15.23
N GLU A 106 16.33 7.07 14.13
CA GLU A 106 15.26 7.98 13.72
C GLU A 106 14.03 7.17 13.32
N ILE A 107 12.87 7.66 13.74
CA ILE A 107 11.60 6.97 13.59
C ILE A 107 10.59 7.94 13.01
N ASP A 108 9.95 7.50 11.93
CA ASP A 108 8.80 8.14 11.35
C ASP A 108 7.58 7.24 11.42
N ILE A 109 6.41 7.86 11.53
CA ILE A 109 5.12 7.19 11.55
C ILE A 109 4.27 7.70 10.40
N MET A 110 3.93 6.79 9.50
CA MET A 110 2.96 7.01 8.45
C MET A 110 1.61 6.44 8.88
N ARG A 111 0.57 7.28 8.90
CA ARG A 111 -0.81 6.87 9.08
C ARG A 111 -1.53 6.95 7.76
N THR A 112 -2.23 5.88 7.37
CA THR A 112 -2.94 5.85 6.09
C THR A 112 -4.39 5.47 6.27
N LYS A 113 -5.27 6.13 5.51
CA LYS A 113 -6.66 5.72 5.39
C LYS A 113 -6.81 4.85 4.15
N ILE A 114 -7.35 3.66 4.32
CA ILE A 114 -7.46 2.68 3.25
C ILE A 114 -8.94 2.45 2.97
N SER A 115 -9.33 2.53 1.70
CA SER A 115 -10.67 2.10 1.26
C SER A 115 -10.64 0.59 1.06
N ASP A 116 -11.48 -0.15 1.78
CA ASP A 116 -11.63 -1.60 1.69
C ASP A 116 -12.96 -1.97 0.99
N GLY A 117 -13.01 -1.73 -0.32
CA GLY A 117 -14.13 -2.11 -1.18
C GLY A 117 -13.84 -3.38 -1.99
N HIS A 118 -14.29 -3.42 -3.24
CA HIS A 118 -13.83 -4.44 -4.21
C HIS A 118 -12.32 -4.35 -4.49
N ASN A 119 -11.73 -3.17 -4.29
CA ASN A 119 -10.30 -2.90 -4.37
C ASN A 119 -9.80 -2.30 -3.06
N THR A 120 -8.52 -2.49 -2.76
CA THR A 120 -7.83 -1.93 -1.60
C THR A 120 -6.85 -0.85 -2.07
N TYR A 121 -7.08 0.39 -1.67
CA TYR A 121 -6.20 1.50 -2.03
C TYR A 121 -6.15 2.57 -0.93
N VAL A 122 -5.01 3.27 -0.84
CA VAL A 122 -4.84 4.38 0.10
C VAL A 122 -5.55 5.62 -0.44
N THR A 123 -6.28 6.28 0.45
CA THR A 123 -7.09 7.48 0.18
C THR A 123 -6.53 8.74 0.83
N GLU A 124 -5.86 8.61 1.97
CA GLU A 124 -5.21 9.70 2.69
C GLU A 124 -3.89 9.20 3.28
N VAL A 125 -2.85 10.04 3.28
CA VAL A 125 -1.57 9.79 3.94
C VAL A 125 -1.24 10.95 4.87
N TYR A 126 -1.00 10.61 6.13
CA TYR A 126 -0.43 11.49 7.14
C TYR A 126 0.95 10.96 7.52
N TYR A 127 1.92 11.85 7.62
CA TYR A 127 3.29 11.51 7.94
C TYR A 127 3.75 12.34 9.13
N ASN A 128 4.14 11.69 10.22
CA ASN A 128 4.45 12.32 11.51
C ASN A 128 3.36 13.29 12.00
N GLY A 129 2.10 12.95 11.76
CA GLY A 129 0.94 13.76 12.15
C GLY A 129 0.56 14.87 11.17
N GLU A 130 1.36 15.11 10.13
CA GLU A 130 1.06 16.10 9.09
C GLU A 130 0.37 15.45 7.89
N PHE A 131 -0.67 16.09 7.36
CA PHE A 131 -1.28 15.66 6.10
C PHE A 131 -0.31 15.87 4.94
N LYS A 132 -0.07 14.82 4.14
CA LYS A 132 0.85 14.88 2.98
C LYS A 132 0.14 14.65 1.65
N TRP A 133 -0.90 13.82 1.63
CA TRP A 133 -1.50 13.40 0.38
C TRP A 133 -2.94 12.92 0.54
N GLU A 134 -3.76 13.15 -0.49
CA GLU A 134 -5.09 12.54 -0.70
C GLU A 134 -5.24 12.03 -2.14
N SER A 135 -6.20 11.13 -2.35
CA SER A 135 -6.45 10.54 -3.67
C SER A 135 -6.76 11.58 -4.75
N GLY A 136 -6.18 11.37 -5.94
CA GLY A 136 -6.37 12.24 -7.10
C GLY A 136 -5.07 12.58 -7.85
N THR A 137 -3.92 12.34 -7.24
CA THR A 137 -2.59 12.53 -7.83
C THR A 137 -1.70 11.30 -7.64
N PHE A 138 -0.48 11.34 -8.17
CA PHE A 138 0.54 10.33 -7.88
C PHE A 138 0.88 10.34 -6.38
N ARG A 139 0.95 9.16 -5.74
CA ARG A 139 1.11 9.02 -4.29
C ARG A 139 2.58 9.17 -3.88
N SER A 140 3.13 10.35 -4.13
CA SER A 140 4.49 10.72 -3.72
C SER A 140 4.51 12.05 -2.96
N PHE A 141 5.49 12.20 -2.08
CA PHE A 141 5.80 13.47 -1.40
C PHE A 141 7.26 13.52 -0.95
N GLU A 142 7.72 14.73 -0.63
CA GLU A 142 9.06 15.01 -0.10
C GLU A 142 9.02 15.22 1.41
N VAL A 143 10.10 14.81 2.09
CA VAL A 143 10.33 15.03 3.52
C VAL A 143 11.74 15.58 3.71
N VAL A 144 11.86 16.75 4.36
CA VAL A 144 13.17 17.31 4.74
C VAL A 144 13.59 16.73 6.09
N LYS A 145 14.85 16.32 6.20
CA LYS A 145 15.48 15.62 7.33
C LYS A 145 16.74 16.33 7.80
#